data_AF-A0A4S2T594-F1
#
_entry.id   AF-A0A4S2T594-F1
#
_cell.length_a   1.000
_cell.length_b   1.000
_cell.length_c   1.000
_cell.angle_alpha   90.00
_cell.angle_beta   90.00
_cell.angle_gamma   90.00
#
_symmetry.space_group_name_H-M   'P 1'
#
loop_
_entity.id
_entity.type
_entity.pdbx_description
1 polymer ?
#
loop_
_entity_poly.entity_id
_entity_poly.type
_entity_poly.pdbx_seq_one_letter_code
_entity_poly.pdbx_strand_id
1 'polypeptide(L)'
;MSVTFFADSVGVEVNMANSNAARVLGVLGYEELAGDAEADDFLGRVLVALALVPVDAGRPATAEGRFVDCGRRAGYIQERLEELRALAEEARAQGLPVYWG
;
A
#
# COMPACT_ATOMS: atom_id res chain seq x y z
N MET A 1 -13.93 6.42 -0.15
CA MET A 1 -13.14 6.13 -1.36
C MET A 1 -11.90 5.38 -0.89
N SER A 2 -11.52 4.33 -1.61
CA SER A 2 -10.38 3.46 -1.31
C SER A 2 -9.52 3.28 -2.57
N VAL A 3 -8.28 2.83 -2.36
CA VAL A 3 -7.35 2.38 -3.40
C VAL A 3 -7.11 0.89 -3.19
N THR A 4 -7.17 0.12 -4.27
CA THR A 4 -6.87 -1.31 -4.27
C THR A 4 -5.58 -1.56 -5.04
N PHE A 5 -4.64 -2.29 -4.44
CA PHE A 5 -3.49 -2.83 -5.13
C PHE A 5 -3.78 -4.26 -5.57
N PHE A 6 -3.45 -4.59 -6.82
CA PHE A 6 -3.71 -5.90 -7.40
C PHE A 6 -2.75 -6.21 -8.57
N ALA A 7 -2.75 -7.46 -9.02
CA ALA A 7 -2.13 -7.87 -10.28
C ALA A 7 -3.12 -8.77 -11.02
N ASP A 8 -3.22 -8.63 -12.34
CA ASP A 8 -4.19 -9.37 -13.14
C ASP A 8 -3.99 -10.87 -12.95
N SER A 9 -5.03 -11.62 -12.55
CA SER A 9 -4.98 -13.06 -12.24
C SER A 9 -4.25 -13.48 -10.96
N VAL A 10 -3.77 -12.53 -10.15
CA VAL A 10 -3.39 -12.77 -8.75
C VAL A 10 -4.64 -12.64 -7.87
N GLY A 11 -4.97 -13.67 -7.10
CA GLY A 11 -6.16 -13.66 -6.20
C GLY A 11 -5.98 -12.84 -4.92
N VAL A 12 -4.86 -12.13 -4.78
CA VAL A 12 -4.51 -11.30 -3.63
C VAL A 12 -4.76 -9.84 -4.01
N GLU A 13 -5.56 -9.16 -3.21
CA GLU A 13 -5.80 -7.72 -3.33
C GLU A 13 -5.53 -7.05 -1.99
N VAL A 14 -4.92 -5.87 -2.02
CA VAL A 14 -4.68 -5.06 -0.82
C VAL A 14 -5.48 -3.77 -0.93
N ASN A 15 -6.60 -3.70 -0.22
CA ASN A 15 -7.45 -2.52 -0.19
C ASN A 15 -7.18 -1.63 1.03
N MET A 16 -7.14 -0.32 0.81
CA MET A 16 -6.98 0.66 1.89
C MET A 16 -7.73 1.96 1.61
N ALA A 17 -8.10 2.69 2.67
CA ALA A 17 -8.69 4.02 2.55
C ALA A 17 -7.71 5.00 1.86
N ASN A 18 -8.19 5.93 1.03
CA ASN A 18 -7.32 6.83 0.24
C ASN A 18 -6.25 7.56 1.07
N SER A 19 -6.58 8.03 2.27
CA SER A 19 -5.63 8.73 3.15
C SER A 19 -4.49 7.82 3.60
N ASN A 20 -4.76 6.52 3.79
CA ASN A 20 -3.77 5.52 4.11
C ASN A 20 -2.99 5.08 2.86
N ALA A 21 -3.67 4.94 1.71
CA ALA A 21 -3.05 4.68 0.42
C ALA A 21 -1.99 5.73 0.09
N ALA A 22 -2.34 7.01 0.20
CA ALA A 22 -1.42 8.12 -0.03
C ALA A 22 -0.16 8.03 0.85
N ARG A 23 -0.29 7.56 2.09
CA ARG A 23 0.85 7.39 3.01
C ARG A 23 1.73 6.22 2.60
N VAL A 24 1.13 5.09 2.24
CA VAL A 24 1.86 3.91 1.77
C VAL A 24 2.56 4.21 0.44
N LEU A 25 1.88 4.84 -0.51
CA LEU A 25 2.46 5.27 -1.78
C LEU A 25 3.62 6.25 -1.57
N GLY A 26 3.46 7.25 -0.69
CA GLY A 26 4.54 8.18 -0.37
C GLY A 26 5.77 7.49 0.25
N VAL A 27 5.57 6.43 1.03
CA VAL A 27 6.66 5.58 1.55
C VAL A 27 7.36 4.81 0.43
N LEU A 28 6.62 4.35 -0.58
CA LEU A 28 7.15 3.65 -1.76
C LEU A 28 7.76 4.60 -2.80
N GLY A 29 7.59 5.91 -2.61
CA GLY A 29 8.06 6.96 -3.53
C GLY A 29 7.13 7.20 -4.73
N TYR A 30 5.84 6.89 -4.58
CA TYR A 30 4.79 7.21 -5.55
C TYR A 30 3.91 8.36 -5.06
N GLU A 31 3.50 9.24 -5.99
CA GLU A 31 2.70 10.43 -5.67
C GLU A 31 1.21 10.26 -6.05
N GLU A 32 0.93 9.50 -7.11
CA GLU A 32 -0.41 9.34 -7.67
C GLU A 32 -1.17 8.17 -7.02
N LEU A 33 -2.46 8.40 -6.73
CA LEU A 33 -3.35 7.38 -6.16
C LEU A 33 -3.81 6.31 -7.15
N ALA A 34 -3.43 6.44 -8.42
CA ALA A 34 -3.63 5.43 -9.44
C ALA A 34 -2.36 5.30 -10.29
N GLY A 35 -2.00 4.07 -10.65
CA GLY A 35 -0.81 3.78 -11.42
C GLY A 35 -0.47 2.30 -11.49
N ASP A 36 0.69 2.02 -12.06
CA ASP A 36 1.23 0.68 -12.19
C ASP A 36 2.76 0.69 -12.08
N ALA A 37 3.32 -0.48 -11.77
CA ALA A 37 4.75 -0.70 -11.78
C ALA A 37 5.06 -2.18 -12.07
N GLU A 38 6.20 -2.42 -12.72
CA GLU A 38 6.75 -3.77 -12.84
C GLU A 38 6.97 -4.38 -11.45
N ALA A 39 6.63 -5.67 -11.28
CA ALA A 39 6.65 -6.31 -9.97
C ALA A 39 8.03 -6.28 -9.29
N ASP A 40 9.13 -6.33 -10.07
CA ASP A 40 10.48 -6.23 -9.52
C ASP A 40 10.80 -4.85 -8.93
N ASP A 41 10.41 -3.76 -9.61
CA ASP A 41 10.60 -2.40 -9.09
C ASP A 41 9.72 -2.16 -7.87
N PHE A 42 8.46 -2.58 -7.95
CA PHE A 42 7.52 -2.47 -6.84
C PHE A 42 7.99 -3.25 -5.61
N LEU A 43 8.41 -4.51 -5.79
CA LEU A 43 8.95 -5.34 -4.70
C LEU A 43 10.22 -4.73 -4.12
N GLY A 44 11.13 -4.21 -4.95
CA GLY A 44 12.34 -3.53 -4.49
C GLY A 44 12.03 -2.35 -3.57
N ARG A 45 11.05 -1.51 -3.95
CA ARG A 45 10.59 -0.39 -3.12
C ARG A 45 9.95 -0.84 -1.82
N VAL A 46 9.13 -1.88 -1.85
CA VAL A 46 8.49 -2.45 -0.65
C VAL A 46 9.54 -2.96 0.34
N LEU A 47 10.55 -3.70 -0.14
CA LEU A 47 11.63 -4.23 0.71
C LEU A 47 12.48 -3.12 1.33
N VAL A 48 12.82 -2.09 0.54
CA VAL A 48 13.53 -0.91 1.04
C VAL A 48 12.70 -0.18 2.10
N ALA A 49 11.40 0.00 1.86
CA ALA A 49 10.50 0.61 2.82
C ALA A 49 10.42 -0.18 4.13
N LEU A 50 10.28 -1.51 4.07
CA LEU A 50 10.27 -2.39 5.26
C LEU A 50 11.56 -2.27 6.07
N ALA A 51 12.71 -2.07 5.42
CA ALA A 51 14.00 -1.93 6.09
C ALA A 51 14.22 -0.56 6.72
N LEU A 52 13.71 0.51 6.12
CA LEU A 52 14.02 1.90 6.51
C LEU A 52 12.93 2.58 7.33
N VAL A 53 11.67 2.23 7.14
CA VAL A 53 10.54 2.96 7.72
C VAL A 53 10.32 2.53 9.16
N PRO A 54 10.36 3.46 10.14
CA PRO A 54 10.07 3.13 11.52
C PRO A 54 8.63 2.64 11.69
N VAL A 55 8.40 1.82 12.72
CA VAL A 55 7.05 1.34 13.05
C VAL A 55 6.06 2.51 13.14
N ASP A 56 4.97 2.45 12.39
CA ASP A 56 3.95 3.50 12.38
C ASP A 56 3.38 3.67 13.78
N ALA A 57 3.43 4.88 14.32
CA ALA A 57 2.84 5.21 15.61
C ALA A 57 1.30 5.12 15.58
N GLY A 58 0.71 5.05 14.39
CA GLY A 58 -0.72 5.13 14.18
C GLY A 58 -1.22 6.57 14.19
N ARG A 59 -2.53 6.74 14.00
CA ARG A 59 -3.22 8.02 14.09
C ARG A 59 -4.66 7.79 14.54
N PRO A 60 -5.17 8.54 15.53
CA PRO A 60 -6.57 8.43 15.91
C PRO A 60 -7.49 8.82 14.76
N ALA A 61 -8.71 8.27 14.78
CA ALA A 61 -9.77 8.73 13.90
C ALA A 61 -10.13 10.18 14.23
N THR A 62 -10.41 10.97 13.18
CA THR A 62 -10.84 12.37 13.33
C THR A 62 -12.11 12.59 12.52
N ALA A 63 -13.05 13.38 13.06
CA ALA A 63 -14.28 13.72 12.37
C ALA A 63 -14.40 15.23 12.19
N GLU A 64 -14.74 15.66 10.99
CA GLU A 64 -15.02 17.06 10.64
C GLU A 64 -16.39 17.13 9.93
N GLY A 65 -17.42 17.54 10.66
CA GLY A 65 -18.80 17.54 10.16
C GLY A 65 -19.27 16.13 9.80
N ARG A 66 -19.47 15.87 8.49
CA ARG A 66 -19.88 14.55 7.96
C ARG A 66 -18.71 13.72 7.44
N PHE A 67 -17.48 14.23 7.50
CA PHE A 67 -16.29 13.51 7.08
C PHE A 67 -15.63 12.84 8.28
N VAL A 68 -15.36 11.54 8.14
CA VAL A 68 -14.60 10.76 9.12
C VAL A 68 -13.34 10.26 8.43
N ASP A 69 -12.19 10.69 8.94
CA ASP A 69 -10.93 10.03 8.70
C ASP A 69 -10.81 8.92 9.74
N CYS A 70 -10.90 7.66 9.31
CA CYS A 70 -10.94 6.49 10.19
C CYS A 70 -9.65 6.30 11.01
N GLY A 71 -8.59 7.07 10.73
CA GLY A 71 -7.30 6.88 11.37
C GLY A 71 -6.67 5.55 10.99
N ARG A 72 -5.67 5.14 11.76
CA ARG A 72 -4.97 3.86 11.60
C ARG A 72 -4.31 3.43 12.90
N ARG A 73 -4.26 2.12 13.14
CA ARG A 73 -3.60 1.54 14.31
C ARG A 73 -2.07 1.68 14.21
N ALA A 74 -1.38 1.58 15.34
CA ALA A 74 0.07 1.43 15.33
C ALA A 74 0.48 0.18 14.52
N GLY A 75 1.58 0.29 13.76
CA GLY A 75 2.09 -0.75 12.86
C GLY A 75 1.27 -0.97 11.59
N TYR A 76 0.25 -0.15 11.31
CA TYR A 76 -0.60 -0.32 10.14
C TYR A 76 0.20 -0.26 8.83
N ILE A 77 1.12 0.68 8.69
CA ILE A 77 1.96 0.81 7.48
C ILE A 77 2.82 -0.44 7.27
N GLN A 78 3.43 -0.99 8.33
CA GLN A 78 4.22 -2.22 8.24
C GLN A 78 3.37 -3.40 7.79
N GLU A 79 2.16 -3.55 8.35
CA GLU A 79 1.25 -4.61 7.94
C GLU A 79 0.88 -4.49 6.45
N ARG A 80 0.56 -3.28 5.98
CA ARG A 80 0.27 -3.07 4.54
C ARG A 80 1.49 -3.36 3.67
N LEU A 81 2.68 -2.95 4.08
CA LEU A 81 3.92 -3.25 3.33
C LEU A 81 4.19 -4.76 3.25
N GLU A 82 3.90 -5.53 4.29
CA GLU A 82 4.02 -6.99 4.26
C GLU A 82 3.01 -7.65 3.31
N GLU A 83 1.76 -7.17 3.30
CA GLU A 83 0.76 -7.65 2.34
C GLU A 83 1.14 -7.28 0.89
N LEU A 84 1.66 -6.07 0.68
CA LEU A 84 2.16 -5.64 -0.61
C LEU A 84 3.39 -6.42 -1.07
N ARG A 85 4.26 -6.84 -0.13
CA ARG A 85 5.37 -7.75 -0.43
C ARG A 85 4.85 -9.08 -0.95
N ALA A 86 3.87 -9.68 -0.27
CA ALA A 86 3.27 -10.94 -0.70
C ALA A 86 2.60 -10.82 -2.08
N LEU A 87 1.86 -9.74 -2.32
CA LEU A 87 1.29 -9.43 -3.63
C LEU A 87 2.36 -9.32 -4.72
N ALA A 88 3.43 -8.56 -4.46
CA ALA A 88 4.49 -8.32 -5.42
C ALA A 88 5.35 -9.57 -5.70
N GLU A 89 5.59 -10.41 -4.69
CA GLU A 89 6.26 -11.70 -4.84
C GLU A 89 5.46 -12.64 -5.78
N GLU A 90 4.14 -12.69 -5.62
CA GLU A 90 3.25 -13.49 -6.48
C GLU A 90 3.17 -12.91 -7.90
N ALA A 91 2.98 -11.60 -8.03
CA ALA A 91 2.95 -10.91 -9.32
C ALA A 91 4.27 -11.15 -10.10
N ARG A 92 5.41 -11.04 -9.42
CA ARG A 92 6.73 -11.32 -9.99
C ARG A 92 6.85 -12.78 -10.46
N ALA A 93 6.37 -13.73 -9.67
CA ALA A 93 6.43 -15.16 -10.03
C ALA A 93 5.68 -15.46 -11.34
N GLN A 94 4.67 -14.66 -11.65
CA GLN A 94 3.84 -14.80 -12.84
C GLN A 94 4.24 -13.84 -13.98
N GLY A 95 5.23 -12.96 -13.76
CA GLY A 95 5.66 -11.96 -14.74
C GLY A 95 4.61 -10.88 -15.01
N LEU A 96 3.85 -10.51 -13.97
CA LEU A 96 2.76 -9.54 -14.04
C LEU A 96 3.16 -8.22 -13.36
N PRO A 97 2.68 -7.07 -13.87
CA PRO A 97 2.80 -5.80 -13.17
C PRO A 97 1.84 -5.71 -11.98
N VAL A 98 2.13 -4.80 -11.05
CA VAL A 98 1.25 -4.43 -9.94
C VAL A 98 0.55 -3.12 -10.29
N TYR A 99 -0.77 -3.10 -10.18
CA TYR A 99 -1.62 -1.92 -10.38
C TYR A 99 -2.15 -1.40 -9.05
N TRP A 100 -2.46 -0.11 -9.01
CA TRP A 100 -3.25 0.50 -7.94
C TRP A 100 -4.21 1.56 -8.49
N GLY A 101 -5.37 1.69 -7.84
CA GLY A 101 -6.40 2.67 -8.18
C GLY A 101 -7.74 2.37 -7.53
#